data_AF-A0A3B0WIY5-F1
#
_entry.id   AF-A0A3B0WIY5-F1
#
_cell.length_a   1.000
_cell.length_b   1.000
_cell.length_c   1.000
_cell.angle_alpha   90.00
_cell.angle_beta   90.00
_cell.angle_gamma   90.00
#
_symmetry.space_group_name_H-M   'P 1'
#
loop_
_entity.id
_entity.type
_entity.pdbx_description
1 polymer ?
#
loop_
_entity_poly.entity_id
_entity_poly.type
_entity_poly.pdbx_seq_one_letter_code
_entity_poly.pdbx_strand_id
1 'polypeptide(L)'
;MDYEYQIVIDFPLQGEWQFLCPPGHHPFAFDFVQSDVNRKKYSSCNRVNYFINYISANKYYCWEKPVYSPIDGTVVQVGNGYEDEGKTNIYKTILKWYNATFKFKPKKINGRIDIRPNAGNYITF
;
A
#
# COMPACT_ATOMS: atom_id res chain seq x y z
N MET A 1 8.63 -24.06 35.49
CA MET A 1 8.72 -24.11 34.01
C MET A 1 8.61 -22.68 33.57
N ASP A 2 9.72 -22.11 33.09
CA ASP A 2 9.76 -20.76 32.56
C ASP A 2 8.90 -20.73 31.30
N TYR A 3 7.91 -19.83 31.26
CA TYR A 3 7.14 -19.59 30.05
C TYR A 3 8.11 -18.97 29.03
N GLU A 4 8.59 -19.79 28.09
CA GLU A 4 9.20 -19.32 26.85
C GLU A 4 8.31 -18.21 26.27
N TYR A 5 8.91 -17.07 25.91
CA TYR A 5 8.21 -15.90 25.36
C TYR A 5 7.25 -16.31 24.24
N GLN A 6 5.96 -16.41 24.56
CA GLN A 6 4.94 -16.72 23.59
C GLN A 6 4.72 -15.47 22.74
N ILE A 7 5.18 -15.50 21.49
CA ILE A 7 4.96 -14.42 20.53
C ILE A 7 3.46 -14.38 20.25
N VAL A 8 2.77 -13.38 20.79
CA VAL A 8 1.37 -13.09 20.48
C VAL A 8 1.35 -12.33 19.16
N ILE A 9 0.70 -12.90 18.15
CA ILE A 9 0.54 -12.29 16.83
C ILE A 9 -0.92 -11.92 16.68
N ASP A 10 -1.21 -10.63 16.58
CA ASP A 10 -2.54 -10.14 16.23
C ASP A 10 -2.69 -10.00 14.72
N PHE A 11 -3.91 -10.17 14.22
CA PHE A 11 -4.17 -9.95 12.80
C PHE A 11 -4.15 -8.44 12.53
N PRO A 12 -3.23 -7.92 11.70
CA PRO A 12 -3.00 -6.48 11.58
C PRO A 12 -4.13 -5.74 10.87
N LEU A 13 -5.03 -6.48 10.23
CA LEU A 13 -6.12 -5.98 9.40
C LEU A 13 -7.43 -6.71 9.69
N GLN A 14 -8.55 -5.99 9.65
CA GLN A 14 -9.89 -6.56 9.85
C GLN A 14 -10.67 -6.61 8.54
N GLY A 15 -11.58 -7.57 8.41
CA GLY A 15 -12.43 -7.77 7.23
C GLY A 15 -11.78 -8.65 6.14
N GLU A 16 -12.32 -8.58 4.91
CA GLU A 16 -11.87 -9.42 3.79
C GLU A 16 -10.77 -8.74 2.97
N TRP A 17 -9.70 -9.48 2.67
CA TRP A 17 -8.56 -8.97 1.92
C TRP A 17 -8.16 -9.90 0.78
N GLN A 18 -7.55 -9.35 -0.26
CA GLN A 18 -7.02 -10.09 -1.40
C GLN A 18 -5.68 -9.54 -1.86
N PHE A 19 -4.87 -10.40 -2.48
CA PHE A 19 -3.65 -9.99 -3.17
C PHE A 19 -3.97 -9.60 -4.61
N LEU A 20 -3.41 -8.47 -5.04
CA LEU A 20 -3.37 -8.06 -6.42
C LEU A 20 -1.93 -8.04 -6.90
N CYS A 21 -1.71 -8.42 -8.16
CA CYS A 21 -0.48 -8.09 -8.87
C CYS A 21 -0.87 -7.11 -9.98
N PRO A 22 -0.81 -5.78 -9.70
CA PRO A 22 -1.17 -4.77 -10.69
C PRO A 22 -0.32 -4.89 -11.96
N PRO A 23 -0.87 -4.56 -13.14
CA PRO A 23 -0.10 -4.51 -14.37
C PRO A 23 1.15 -3.62 -14.21
N GLY A 24 2.32 -4.16 -14.58
CA GLY A 24 3.61 -3.51 -14.43
C GLY A 24 4.40 -3.93 -13.19
N HIS A 25 3.77 -4.49 -12.16
CA HIS A 25 4.50 -4.94 -10.97
C HIS A 25 5.39 -6.16 -11.29
N HIS A 26 6.49 -6.31 -10.55
CA HIS A 26 7.30 -7.52 -10.57
C HIS A 26 6.42 -8.73 -10.19
N PRO A 27 6.62 -9.95 -10.74
CA PRO A 27 5.77 -11.11 -10.45
C PRO A 27 5.63 -11.50 -8.98
N PHE A 28 6.54 -11.01 -8.12
CA PHE A 28 6.54 -11.23 -6.67
C PHE A 28 6.18 -9.98 -5.86
N ALA A 29 5.74 -8.90 -6.51
CA ALA A 29 5.29 -7.67 -5.87
C ALA A 29 3.76 -7.63 -5.86
N PHE A 30 3.19 -8.01 -4.71
CA PHE A 30 1.75 -8.05 -4.52
C PHE A 30 1.29 -6.88 -3.65
N ASP A 31 0.19 -6.27 -4.07
CA ASP A 31 -0.54 -5.31 -3.28
C ASP A 31 -1.58 -6.05 -2.43
N PHE A 32 -1.67 -5.69 -1.15
CA PHE A 32 -2.70 -6.22 -0.27
C PHE A 32 -3.84 -5.21 -0.15
N VAL A 33 -5.03 -5.58 -0.63
CA VAL A 33 -6.17 -4.67 -0.72
C VAL A 33 -7.40 -5.23 -0.03
N GLN A 34 -8.15 -4.35 0.64
CA GLN A 34 -9.42 -4.73 1.24
C GLN A 34 -10.46 -4.95 0.14
N SER A 35 -11.32 -5.92 0.36
CA SER A 35 -12.31 -6.39 -0.60
C SER A 35 -13.73 -6.43 -0.02
N ASP A 36 -14.72 -6.57 -0.90
CA ASP A 36 -16.06 -6.91 -0.47
C ASP A 36 -16.13 -8.35 0.08
N VAL A 37 -17.23 -8.70 0.75
CA VAL A 37 -17.44 -10.02 1.37
C VAL A 37 -17.23 -11.18 0.38
N ASN A 38 -17.53 -10.96 -0.90
CA ASN A 38 -17.38 -11.96 -1.96
C ASN A 38 -16.01 -11.93 -2.66
N ARG A 39 -15.08 -11.06 -2.22
CA ARG A 39 -13.74 -10.83 -2.79
C ARG A 39 -13.72 -10.51 -4.29
N LYS A 40 -14.79 -9.91 -4.81
CA LYS A 40 -14.95 -9.54 -6.23
C LYS A 40 -14.52 -8.10 -6.53
N LYS A 41 -14.58 -7.22 -5.53
CA LYS A 41 -14.33 -5.79 -5.67
C LYS A 41 -13.41 -5.29 -4.57
N TYR A 42 -12.53 -4.35 -4.91
CA TYR A 42 -11.67 -3.60 -3.98
C TYR A 42 -12.07 -2.11 -3.88
N SER A 43 -13.17 -1.73 -4.53
CA SER A 43 -13.78 -0.41 -4.42
C SER A 43 -15.30 -0.53 -4.62
N SER A 44 -16.04 0.48 -4.19
CA SER A 44 -17.49 0.56 -4.42
C SER A 44 -17.84 0.83 -5.90
N CYS A 45 -16.85 1.15 -6.74
CA CYS A 45 -17.02 1.43 -8.16
C CYS A 45 -16.89 0.18 -9.03
N ASN A 46 -17.44 0.22 -10.24
CA ASN A 46 -17.21 -0.82 -11.25
C ASN A 46 -15.73 -0.78 -11.69
N ARG A 47 -15.08 -1.94 -11.85
CA ARG A 47 -13.71 -2.06 -12.36
C ARG A 47 -13.54 -1.42 -13.74
N VAL A 48 -14.58 -1.40 -14.57
CA VAL A 48 -14.54 -0.72 -15.87
C VAL A 48 -14.23 0.78 -15.70
N ASN A 49 -14.74 1.43 -14.64
CA ASN A 49 -14.48 2.84 -14.39
C ASN A 49 -12.99 3.14 -14.22
N TYR A 50 -12.19 2.20 -13.74
CA TYR A 50 -10.74 2.38 -13.61
C TYR A 50 -10.05 2.53 -14.98
N PHE A 51 -10.60 1.92 -16.02
CA PHE A 51 -10.04 1.96 -17.37
C PHE A 51 -10.52 3.17 -18.17
N ILE A 52 -11.77 3.59 -17.98
CA ILE A 52 -12.37 4.68 -18.77
C ILE A 52 -12.45 6.03 -18.03
N ASN A 53 -12.33 6.04 -16.70
CA ASN A 53 -12.54 7.20 -15.83
C ASN A 53 -11.57 7.19 -14.63
N TYR A 54 -11.67 8.21 -13.77
CA TYR A 54 -11.01 8.22 -12.47
C TYR A 54 -11.89 7.59 -11.40
N ILE A 55 -11.28 6.84 -10.47
CA ILE A 55 -11.88 6.39 -9.22
C ILE A 55 -11.28 7.25 -8.10
N SER A 56 -12.13 7.88 -7.27
CA SER A 56 -11.66 8.61 -6.08
C SER A 56 -11.17 7.62 -5.03
N ALA A 57 -10.09 7.98 -4.32
CA ALA A 57 -9.47 7.13 -3.32
C ALA A 57 -10.44 6.69 -2.21
N ASN A 58 -11.35 7.59 -1.79
CA ASN A 58 -12.38 7.30 -0.80
C ASN A 58 -13.43 6.25 -1.22
N LYS A 59 -13.40 5.78 -2.48
CA LYS A 59 -14.23 4.67 -2.97
C LYS A 59 -13.56 3.32 -2.77
N TYR A 60 -12.27 3.28 -2.49
CA TYR A 60 -11.56 2.05 -2.16
C TYR A 60 -11.85 1.66 -0.72
N TYR A 61 -12.09 0.38 -0.48
CA TYR A 61 -12.50 -0.08 0.85
C TYR A 61 -11.40 0.10 1.90
N CYS A 62 -10.13 0.01 1.48
CA CYS A 62 -8.97 0.19 2.35
C CYS A 62 -8.61 1.65 2.66
N TRP A 63 -9.28 2.63 2.02
CA TRP A 63 -8.93 4.04 2.22
C TRP A 63 -9.14 4.47 3.67
N GLU A 64 -8.14 5.17 4.24
CA GLU A 64 -8.12 5.66 5.63
C GLU A 64 -8.37 4.58 6.69
N LYS A 65 -8.18 3.30 6.36
CA LYS A 65 -8.25 2.22 7.35
C LYS A 65 -7.00 2.22 8.23
N PRO A 66 -7.15 2.07 9.55
CA PRO A 66 -6.00 1.94 10.42
C PRO A 66 -5.24 0.64 10.10
N VAL A 67 -3.91 0.71 10.20
CA VAL A 67 -3.01 -0.43 10.07
C VAL A 67 -2.30 -0.59 11.40
N TYR A 68 -2.33 -1.80 11.95
CA TYR A 68 -1.71 -2.12 13.23
C TYR A 68 -0.49 -3.00 13.01
N SER A 69 0.50 -2.89 13.89
CA SER A 69 1.60 -3.84 13.91
C SER A 69 1.06 -5.19 14.40
N PRO A 70 1.40 -6.32 13.74
CA PRO A 70 1.00 -7.64 14.21
C PRO A 70 1.79 -8.10 15.44
N ILE A 71 2.88 -7.40 15.76
CA ILE A 71 3.81 -7.73 16.85
C ILE A 71 4.27 -6.47 17.59
N ASP A 72 4.74 -6.65 18.82
CA ASP A 72 5.46 -5.61 19.54
C ASP A 72 6.82 -5.32 18.89
N GLY A 73 7.23 -4.04 18.88
CA GLY A 73 8.50 -3.63 18.29
C GLY A 73 8.80 -2.15 18.51
N THR A 74 10.03 -1.75 18.16
CA THR A 74 10.45 -0.35 18.22
C THR A 74 10.41 0.23 16.81
N VAL A 75 9.69 1.33 16.61
CA VAL A 75 9.76 2.05 15.33
C VAL A 75 11.14 2.69 15.18
N VAL A 76 11.92 2.27 14.18
CA VAL A 76 13.27 2.80 13.90
C VAL A 76 13.27 3.90 12.85
N GLN A 77 12.24 3.96 12.00
CA GLN A 77 12.13 4.98 10.96
C GLN A 77 10.68 5.24 10.57
N VAL A 78 10.37 6.52 10.33
CA VAL A 78 9.10 6.97 9.77
C VAL A 78 9.38 7.87 8.57
N GLY A 79 8.81 7.53 7.42
CA GLY A 79 8.68 8.43 6.27
C GLY A 79 7.27 8.99 6.24
N ASN A 80 7.12 10.31 6.40
CA ASN A 80 5.83 10.99 6.36
C ASN A 80 5.87 12.25 5.48
N GLY A 81 4.72 12.92 5.39
CA GLY A 81 4.56 14.19 4.67
C GLY A 81 4.46 14.05 3.15
N TYR A 82 4.35 12.82 2.64
CA TYR A 82 4.06 12.58 1.23
C TYR A 82 2.54 12.58 1.04
N GLU A 83 2.04 13.34 0.07
CA GLU A 83 0.61 13.43 -0.18
C GLU A 83 0.07 12.13 -0.79
N ASP A 84 -1.02 11.62 -0.22
CA ASP A 84 -1.69 10.45 -0.76
C ASP A 84 -2.46 10.81 -2.03
N GLU A 85 -2.53 9.86 -2.96
CA GLU A 85 -3.19 10.08 -4.24
C GLU A 85 -4.71 10.02 -4.10
N GLY A 86 -5.39 11.17 -4.22
CA GLY A 86 -6.85 11.24 -4.08
C GLY A 86 -7.66 10.61 -5.23
N LYS A 87 -7.03 10.24 -6.36
CA LYS A 87 -7.72 9.58 -7.49
C LYS A 87 -6.80 8.69 -8.35
N THR A 88 -7.35 7.60 -8.85
CA THR A 88 -6.63 6.60 -9.64
C THR A 88 -7.32 6.33 -10.98
N ASN A 89 -6.53 5.99 -11.99
CA ASN A 89 -6.98 5.39 -13.24
C ASN A 89 -5.83 4.59 -13.88
N ILE A 90 -6.12 3.79 -14.90
CA ILE A 90 -5.10 2.95 -15.55
C ILE A 90 -3.92 3.76 -16.13
N TYR A 91 -4.19 4.88 -16.80
CA TYR A 91 -3.17 5.69 -17.45
C TYR A 91 -2.16 6.28 -16.45
N LYS A 92 -2.67 6.83 -15.35
CA LYS A 92 -1.85 7.40 -14.28
C LYS A 92 -1.05 6.31 -13.57
N THR A 93 -1.63 5.13 -13.36
CA THR A 93 -0.93 3.99 -12.78
C THR A 93 0.23 3.55 -13.67
N ILE A 94 0.02 3.37 -14.97
CA ILE A 94 1.09 2.99 -15.91
C ILE A 94 2.19 4.06 -15.95
N LEU A 95 1.82 5.35 -16.01
CA LEU A 95 2.80 6.44 -16.03
C LEU A 95 3.63 6.51 -14.73
N LYS A 96 2.99 6.35 -13.58
CA LYS A 96 3.66 6.26 -12.28
C LYS A 96 4.63 5.08 -12.25
N TRP A 97 4.15 3.89 -12.62
CA TRP A 97 4.98 2.69 -12.69
C TRP A 97 6.19 2.88 -13.60
N TYR A 98 6.00 3.42 -14.80
CA TYR A 98 7.10 3.67 -15.74
C TYR A 98 8.13 4.63 -15.17
N ASN A 99 7.69 5.74 -14.57
CA ASN A 99 8.59 6.70 -13.93
C ASN A 99 9.31 6.08 -12.72
N ALA A 100 8.61 5.31 -11.90
CA ALA A 100 9.18 4.61 -10.74
C ALA A 100 10.21 3.56 -11.14
N THR A 101 10.00 2.87 -12.27
CA THR A 101 10.87 1.78 -12.74
C THR A 101 12.09 2.30 -13.48
N PHE A 102 11.89 3.23 -14.42
CA PHE A 102 12.96 3.62 -15.36
C PHE A 102 13.58 4.98 -15.05
N LYS A 103 12.91 5.84 -14.27
CA LYS A 103 13.38 7.21 -13.99
C LYS A 103 13.67 7.48 -12.52
N PHE A 104 13.32 6.57 -11.62
CA PHE A 104 13.53 6.79 -10.19
C PHE A 104 15.02 6.84 -9.86
N LYS A 105 15.44 7.97 -9.30
CA LYS A 105 16.78 8.20 -8.77
C LYS A 105 16.61 8.78 -7.39
N PRO A 106 16.73 7.97 -6.32
CA PRO A 106 16.46 8.45 -4.98
C PRO A 106 17.49 9.50 -4.59
N LYS A 107 17.03 10.58 -3.96
CA LYS A 107 17.89 11.65 -3.47
C LYS A 107 18.33 11.35 -2.06
N LYS A 108 19.51 11.83 -1.66
CA LYS A 108 19.90 11.84 -0.25
C LYS A 108 19.35 13.10 0.41
N ILE A 109 18.61 12.93 1.50
CA ILE A 109 18.12 14.00 2.35
C ILE A 109 18.61 13.69 3.77
N ASN A 110 19.33 14.64 4.39
CA ASN A 110 19.89 14.49 5.74
C ASN A 110 20.69 13.18 5.93
N GLY A 111 21.52 12.83 4.94
CA GLY A 111 22.36 11.62 4.97
C GLY A 111 21.63 10.30 4.67
N ARG A 112 20.30 10.30 4.51
CA ARG A 112 19.51 9.09 4.21
C ARG A 112 18.93 9.13 2.80
N ILE A 113 18.80 7.97 2.19
CA ILE A 113 18.17 7.81 0.87
C ILE A 113 16.66 8.01 1.03
N ASP A 114 16.11 9.00 0.31
CA ASP A 114 14.67 9.25 0.31
C ASP A 114 13.96 8.38 -0.71
N ILE A 115 13.27 7.35 -0.20
CA ILE A 115 12.48 6.41 -0.99
C ILE A 115 11.00 6.79 -1.11
N ARG A 116 10.53 7.81 -0.37
CA ARG A 116 9.11 8.23 -0.35
C ARG A 116 8.51 8.51 -1.72
N PRO A 117 9.25 9.03 -2.72
CA PRO A 117 8.67 9.23 -4.05
C PRO A 117 8.13 7.95 -4.71
N ASN A 118 8.65 6.79 -4.33
CA ASN A 118 8.15 5.48 -4.77
C ASN A 118 7.34 4.75 -3.69
N ALA A 119 7.78 4.80 -2.42
CA ALA A 119 7.16 4.04 -1.33
C ALA A 119 5.97 4.75 -0.67
N GLY A 120 5.79 6.06 -0.91
CA GLY A 120 4.86 6.89 -0.17
C GLY A 120 5.28 7.09 1.29
N ASN A 121 4.29 7.23 2.17
CA ASN A 121 4.50 7.24 3.61
C ASN A 121 4.77 5.80 4.11
N TYR A 122 5.69 5.62 5.04
CA TYR A 122 6.05 4.30 5.55
C TYR A 122 6.51 4.36 7.02
N ILE A 123 6.44 3.19 7.67
CA ILE A 123 7.02 2.94 8.98
C ILE A 123 7.93 1.71 8.83
N THR A 124 9.09 1.76 9.48
CA THR A 124 10.01 0.62 9.59
C THR A 124 10.28 0.38 11.07
N PHE A 125 10.20 -0.89 11.46
CA PHE A 125 10.49 -1.40 12.79
C PHE A 125 11.84 -2.09 12.80
#